data_AF-A0A938MKN2-F1
#
_entry.id   AF-A0A938MKN2-F1
#
_cell.length_a   1.000
_cell.length_b   1.000
_cell.length_c   1.000
_cell.angle_alpha   90.00
_cell.angle_beta   90.00
_cell.angle_gamma   90.00
#
_symmetry.space_group_name_H-M   'P 1'
#
loop_
_entity.id
_entity.type
_entity.pdbx_description
1 polymer ?
#
loop_
_entity_poly.entity_id
_entity_poly.type
_entity_poly.pdbx_seq_one_letter_code
_entity_poly.pdbx_strand_id
1 'polypeptide(L)'
;MICVSLTATTTEQALEQMAAAYAQADLVELRLDYLTDPQLGRLLAARRGPIIVTNRPEREGGKYQGEESSRIATLKRAKELGADYVDVELDCAAQLAECPGPGKLIVSYHNFTETPSDLDAIHGQICATGADIAKIAVMARDITDNLRVFDLLKQTKLPTVALCMGELGLISRLLAPKFGAFLTFASLDKG
;
A
#
# COMPACT_ATOMS: atom_id res chain seq x y z
N MET A 1 11.57 -6.11 1.33
CA MET A 1 11.15 -5.77 2.70
C MET A 1 9.82 -6.45 3.02
N ILE A 2 9.52 -6.69 4.30
CA ILE A 2 8.24 -7.22 4.81
C ILE A 2 7.49 -6.07 5.47
N CYS A 3 6.30 -5.77 4.95
CA CYS A 3 5.39 -4.77 5.51
C CYS A 3 4.22 -5.47 6.21
N VAL A 4 3.92 -5.08 7.44
CA VAL A 4 2.74 -5.57 8.15
C VAL A 4 1.63 -4.52 8.07
N SER A 5 0.48 -4.91 7.52
CA SER A 5 -0.72 -4.04 7.47
C SER A 5 -1.51 -4.11 8.77
N LEU A 6 -1.79 -2.95 9.35
CA LEU A 6 -2.48 -2.79 10.63
C LEU A 6 -3.93 -2.37 10.40
N THR A 7 -4.87 -3.17 10.87
CA THR A 7 -6.32 -2.95 10.71
C THR A 7 -7.03 -2.72 12.05
N ALA A 8 -6.32 -2.13 13.01
CA ALA A 8 -6.88 -1.67 14.29
C ALA A 8 -8.06 -0.72 14.08
N THR A 9 -9.01 -0.72 15.01
CA THR A 9 -10.21 0.14 14.94
C THR A 9 -10.10 1.41 15.79
N THR A 10 -9.14 1.46 16.72
CA THR A 10 -8.86 2.62 17.56
C THR A 10 -7.38 3.02 17.54
N THR A 11 -7.10 4.27 17.90
CA THR A 11 -5.71 4.77 18.00
C THR A 11 -4.87 3.96 18.98
N GLU A 12 -5.43 3.57 20.14
CA GLU A 12 -4.67 2.81 21.14
C GLU A 12 -4.33 1.40 20.65
N GLN A 13 -5.27 0.71 20.01
CA GLN A 13 -5.00 -0.59 19.39
C GLN A 13 -3.95 -0.47 18.27
N ALA A 14 -3.99 0.59 17.47
CA ALA A 14 -2.99 0.81 16.44
C ALA A 14 -1.59 1.00 17.04
N LEU A 15 -1.46 1.72 18.15
CA LEU A 15 -0.16 1.89 18.84
C LEU A 15 0.40 0.55 19.35
N GLU A 16 -0.45 -0.30 19.93
CA GLU A 16 -0.07 -1.65 20.37
C GLU A 16 0.36 -2.52 19.18
N GLN A 17 -0.44 -2.55 18.11
CA GLN A 17 -0.13 -3.32 16.91
C GLN A 17 1.13 -2.81 16.21
N MET A 18 1.36 -1.50 16.17
CA MET A 18 2.60 -0.92 15.64
C MET A 18 3.81 -1.43 16.42
N ALA A 19 3.75 -1.41 17.76
CA ALA A 19 4.85 -1.89 18.60
C ALA A 19 5.17 -3.38 18.36
N ALA A 20 4.14 -4.22 18.21
CA ALA A 20 4.30 -5.63 17.88
C ALA A 20 4.84 -5.85 16.46
N ALA A 21 4.33 -5.11 15.47
CA ALA A 21 4.72 -5.24 14.08
C ALA A 21 6.19 -4.84 13.85
N TYR A 22 6.65 -3.73 14.44
CA TYR A 22 8.05 -3.32 14.33
C TYR A 22 9.05 -4.31 14.94
N ALA A 23 8.61 -5.24 15.80
CA ALA A 23 9.49 -6.28 16.34
C ALA A 23 9.81 -7.39 15.32
N GLN A 24 9.03 -7.52 14.24
CA GLN A 24 9.10 -8.65 13.30
C GLN A 24 9.01 -8.27 11.81
N ALA A 25 8.86 -6.98 11.49
CA ALA A 25 8.71 -6.46 10.14
C ALA A 25 9.62 -5.27 9.89
N ASP A 26 9.96 -5.03 8.61
CA ASP A 26 10.82 -3.93 8.21
C ASP A 26 10.09 -2.57 8.25
N LEU A 27 8.77 -2.62 8.06
CA LEU A 27 7.89 -1.45 8.08
C LEU A 27 6.43 -1.84 8.37
N VAL A 28 5.59 -0.84 8.65
CA VAL A 28 4.16 -1.03 8.90
C VAL A 28 3.31 -0.20 7.93
N GLU A 29 2.17 -0.74 7.51
CA GLU A 29 1.13 0.00 6.79
C GLU A 29 -0.02 0.28 7.75
N LEU A 30 -0.24 1.55 8.07
CA LEU A 30 -1.34 2.02 8.89
C LEU A 30 -2.57 2.23 8.01
N ARG A 31 -3.58 1.36 8.14
CA ARG A 31 -4.85 1.46 7.41
C ARG A 31 -5.82 2.38 8.15
N LEU A 32 -5.77 3.67 7.83
CA LEU A 32 -6.65 4.69 8.41
C LEU A 32 -8.12 4.41 8.15
N ASP A 33 -8.45 3.73 7.05
CA ASP A 33 -9.82 3.37 6.71
C ASP A 33 -10.48 2.39 7.70
N TYR A 34 -9.71 1.73 8.57
CA TYR A 34 -10.23 0.89 9.66
C TYR A 34 -10.42 1.65 10.97
N LEU A 35 -9.77 2.81 11.13
CA LEU A 35 -9.74 3.57 12.37
C LEU A 35 -10.93 4.51 12.47
N THR A 36 -11.56 4.54 13.65
CA THR A 36 -12.47 5.63 14.02
C THR A 36 -11.66 6.79 14.62
N ASP A 37 -11.83 7.99 14.08
CA ASP A 37 -11.18 9.23 14.52
C ASP A 37 -9.66 9.11 14.75
N PRO A 38 -8.87 8.75 13.73
CA PRO A 38 -7.44 8.48 13.88
C PRO A 38 -6.65 9.71 14.35
N GLN A 39 -5.97 9.59 15.49
CA GLN A 39 -5.08 10.65 16.01
C GLN A 39 -3.70 10.57 15.34
N LEU A 40 -3.66 10.95 14.06
CA LEU A 40 -2.51 10.76 13.16
C LEU A 40 -1.18 11.28 13.72
N GLY A 41 -1.18 12.44 14.38
CA GLY A 41 0.03 13.00 15.01
C GLY A 41 0.62 12.10 16.09
N ARG A 42 -0.22 11.46 16.92
CA ARG A 42 0.25 10.49 17.94
C ARG A 42 0.78 9.22 17.31
N LEU A 43 0.07 8.69 16.31
CA LEU A 43 0.48 7.47 15.60
C LEU A 43 1.84 7.65 14.92
N LEU A 44 2.03 8.75 14.19
CA LEU A 44 3.29 9.05 13.53
C LEU A 44 4.42 9.37 14.51
N ALA A 45 4.14 10.04 15.64
CA ALA A 45 5.16 10.31 16.66
C ALA A 45 5.63 9.03 17.39
N ALA A 46 4.79 7.99 17.45
CA ALA A 46 5.11 6.72 18.10
C ALA A 46 5.82 5.70 17.20
N ARG A 47 6.04 6.01 15.91
CA ARG A 47 6.65 5.07 14.96
C ARG A 47 8.09 4.74 15.38
N ARG A 48 8.48 3.46 15.25
CA ARG A 48 9.84 2.96 15.55
C ARG A 48 10.66 2.63 14.30
N GLY A 49 10.06 2.77 13.13
CA GLY A 49 10.64 2.49 11.83
C GLY A 49 9.81 3.13 10.73
N PRO A 50 10.06 2.76 9.46
CA PRO A 50 9.32 3.30 8.32
C PRO A 50 7.83 2.98 8.40
N ILE A 51 7.00 3.94 8.02
CA ILE A 51 5.54 3.79 8.00
C ILE A 51 4.94 4.16 6.65
N ILE A 52 4.03 3.33 6.16
CA ILE A 52 3.10 3.64 5.08
C ILE A 52 1.79 4.09 5.70
N VAL A 53 1.28 5.25 5.30
CA VAL A 53 -0.07 5.68 5.65
C VAL A 53 -0.99 5.47 4.46
N THR A 54 -2.07 4.74 4.66
CA THR A 54 -3.06 4.41 3.64
C THR A 54 -4.45 4.71 4.15
N ASN A 55 -5.28 5.38 3.34
CA ASN A 55 -6.70 5.58 3.62
C ASN A 55 -7.51 5.09 2.42
N ARG A 56 -7.72 3.77 2.37
CA ARG A 56 -8.26 3.10 1.19
C ARG A 56 -9.79 3.30 1.10
N PRO A 57 -10.33 3.79 -0.03
CA PRO A 57 -11.76 3.91 -0.24
C PRO A 57 -12.40 2.57 -0.64
N GLU A 58 -13.71 2.44 -0.46
CA GLU A 58 -14.45 1.19 -0.79
C GLU A 58 -14.31 0.75 -2.24
N ARG A 59 -14.26 1.70 -3.18
CA ARG A 59 -14.05 1.44 -4.62
C ARG A 59 -12.77 0.66 -4.91
N GLU A 60 -11.80 0.68 -4.00
CA GLU A 60 -10.53 -0.05 -4.08
C GLU A 60 -10.38 -1.05 -2.93
N GLY A 61 -11.50 -1.57 -2.42
CA GLY A 61 -11.55 -2.63 -1.40
C GLY A 61 -11.14 -2.19 0.01
N GLY A 62 -11.15 -0.89 0.28
CA GLY A 62 -11.00 -0.32 1.61
C GLY A 62 -12.31 -0.17 2.36
N LYS A 63 -12.26 0.56 3.49
CA LYS A 63 -13.42 0.83 4.35
C LYS A 63 -13.80 2.30 4.46
N TYR A 64 -13.08 3.20 3.79
CA TYR A 64 -13.40 4.63 3.85
C TYR A 64 -14.61 4.97 2.98
N GLN A 65 -15.64 5.54 3.60
CA GLN A 65 -16.93 5.90 2.99
C GLN A 65 -17.22 7.42 2.98
N GLY A 66 -16.25 8.25 3.39
CA GLY A 66 -16.43 9.70 3.45
C GLY A 66 -16.20 10.42 2.13
N GLU A 67 -16.21 11.75 2.19
CA GLU A 67 -15.90 12.62 1.06
C GLU A 67 -14.45 12.47 0.59
N GLU A 68 -14.23 12.36 -0.72
CA GLU A 68 -12.90 12.17 -1.30
C GLU A 68 -11.94 13.30 -0.94
N SER A 69 -12.44 14.55 -0.90
CA SER A 69 -11.64 15.71 -0.50
C SER A 69 -11.12 15.59 0.94
N SER A 70 -11.92 15.03 1.85
CA SER A 70 -11.52 14.77 3.24
C SER A 70 -10.49 13.65 3.36
N ARG A 71 -10.66 12.59 2.54
CA ARG A 71 -9.70 11.48 2.44
C ARG A 71 -8.33 11.98 1.99
N ILE A 72 -8.32 12.77 0.92
CA ILE A 72 -7.11 13.36 0.34
C ILE A 72 -6.46 14.34 1.31
N ALA A 73 -7.23 15.19 2.00
CA ALA A 73 -6.70 16.08 3.03
C ALA A 73 -6.02 15.29 4.16
N THR A 74 -6.57 14.15 4.56
CA THR A 74 -5.97 13.26 5.56
C THR A 74 -4.62 12.70 5.10
N LEU A 75 -4.52 12.25 3.84
CA LEU A 75 -3.27 11.75 3.27
C LEU A 75 -2.20 12.84 3.11
N LYS A 76 -2.60 14.05 2.68
CA LYS A 76 -1.71 15.23 2.66
C LYS A 76 -1.19 15.54 4.05
N ARG A 77 -2.07 15.52 5.06
CA ARG A 77 -1.69 15.74 6.45
C ARG A 77 -0.70 14.69 6.97
N ALA A 78 -0.84 13.42 6.56
CA ALA A 78 0.12 12.38 6.88
C ALA A 78 1.52 12.69 6.33
N LYS A 79 1.59 13.15 5.08
CA LYS A 79 2.85 13.56 4.43
C LYS A 79 3.52 14.73 5.17
N GLU A 80 2.74 15.75 5.51
CA GLU A 80 3.23 16.92 6.29
C GLU A 80 3.75 16.56 7.67
N LEU A 81 3.10 15.59 8.33
CA LEU A 81 3.51 15.07 9.64
C LEU A 81 4.72 14.12 9.57
N GLY A 82 5.25 13.90 8.36
CA GLY A 82 6.48 13.14 8.14
C GLY A 82 6.27 11.63 8.08
N ALA A 83 5.14 11.15 7.55
CA ALA A 83 5.03 9.76 7.11
C ALA A 83 6.12 9.46 6.06
N ASP A 84 6.76 8.29 6.16
CA ASP A 84 7.82 7.89 5.21
C ASP A 84 7.24 7.59 3.83
N TYR A 85 6.04 7.01 3.81
CA TYR A 85 5.28 6.74 2.59
C TYR A 85 3.80 7.10 2.77
N VAL A 86 3.19 7.59 1.71
CA VAL A 86 1.73 7.76 1.61
C VAL A 86 1.25 6.98 0.38
N ASP A 87 0.26 6.12 0.58
CA ASP A 87 -0.38 5.35 -0.50
C ASP A 87 -1.65 6.07 -0.96
N VAL A 88 -1.72 6.33 -2.27
CA VAL A 88 -2.88 6.90 -2.95
C VAL A 88 -3.20 6.10 -4.21
N GLU A 89 -4.47 6.01 -4.54
CA GLU A 89 -4.95 5.27 -5.70
C GLU A 89 -4.63 6.02 -7.01
N LEU A 90 -4.38 5.27 -8.08
CA LEU A 90 -4.01 5.79 -9.40
C LEU A 90 -4.97 6.87 -9.91
N ASP A 91 -6.27 6.69 -9.67
CA ASP A 91 -7.33 7.60 -10.12
C ASP A 91 -7.29 9.00 -9.47
N CYS A 92 -6.59 9.15 -8.35
CA CYS A 92 -6.48 10.39 -7.60
C CYS A 92 -5.04 10.82 -7.30
N ALA A 93 -4.04 10.13 -7.85
CA ALA A 93 -2.61 10.39 -7.62
C ALA A 93 -2.19 11.84 -7.88
N ALA A 94 -2.74 12.47 -8.92
CA ALA A 94 -2.44 13.87 -9.26
C ALA A 94 -2.74 14.85 -8.11
N GLN A 95 -3.67 14.51 -7.21
CA GLN A 95 -4.03 15.36 -6.08
C GLN A 95 -2.94 15.43 -5.00
N LEU A 96 -2.00 14.48 -4.98
CA LEU A 96 -0.90 14.38 -4.01
C LEU A 96 0.48 14.65 -4.63
N ALA A 97 0.60 14.66 -5.96
CA ALA A 97 1.86 14.88 -6.66
C ALA A 97 2.54 16.20 -6.23
N GLU A 98 1.76 17.27 -6.05
CA GLU A 98 2.25 18.58 -5.63
C GLU A 98 2.25 18.79 -4.10
N CYS A 99 1.81 17.80 -3.33
CA CYS A 99 1.75 17.95 -1.87
C CYS A 99 3.18 18.00 -1.30
N PRO A 100 3.57 19.09 -0.62
CA PRO A 100 4.90 19.21 -0.04
C PRO A 100 5.06 18.26 1.15
N GLY A 101 6.31 17.82 1.36
CA GLY A 101 6.68 16.99 2.51
C GLY A 101 7.71 15.93 2.13
N PRO A 102 8.45 15.40 3.10
CA PRO A 102 9.58 14.51 2.86
C PRO A 102 9.19 13.08 2.47
N GLY A 103 7.93 12.69 2.68
CA GLY A 103 7.43 11.34 2.42
C GLY A 103 7.33 11.01 0.94
N LYS A 104 7.62 9.75 0.60
CA LYS A 104 7.50 9.22 -0.77
C LYS A 104 6.06 8.84 -1.10
N LEU A 105 5.69 8.98 -2.37
CA LEU A 105 4.37 8.63 -2.86
C LEU A 105 4.36 7.20 -3.42
N ILE A 106 3.52 6.34 -2.82
CA ILE A 106 3.12 5.07 -3.42
C ILE A 106 1.83 5.34 -4.20
N VAL A 107 1.85 5.06 -5.50
CA VAL A 107 0.64 5.11 -6.32
C VAL A 107 0.21 3.69 -6.62
N SER A 108 -1.03 3.38 -6.24
CA SER A 108 -1.53 2.01 -6.20
C SER A 108 -2.73 1.78 -7.11
N TYR A 109 -2.83 0.56 -7.63
CA TYR A 109 -3.97 0.06 -8.40
C TYR A 109 -4.38 -1.31 -7.86
N HIS A 110 -5.69 -1.50 -7.63
CA HIS A 110 -6.24 -2.78 -7.20
C HIS A 110 -7.27 -3.30 -8.20
N ASN A 111 -7.18 -4.59 -8.52
CA ASN A 111 -8.20 -5.29 -9.31
C ASN A 111 -8.64 -6.55 -8.56
N PHE A 112 -9.85 -6.51 -8.01
CA PHE A 112 -10.41 -7.61 -7.22
C PHE A 112 -11.05 -8.72 -8.06
N THR A 113 -11.10 -8.55 -9.39
CA THR A 113 -11.80 -9.45 -10.31
C THR A 113 -10.82 -10.38 -11.04
N GLU A 114 -9.71 -9.84 -11.52
CA GLU A 114 -8.74 -10.59 -12.31
C GLU A 114 -7.32 -10.02 -12.24
N THR A 115 -6.39 -10.72 -12.89
CA THR A 115 -5.07 -10.23 -13.25
C THR A 115 -5.15 -9.76 -14.70
N PRO A 116 -5.10 -8.46 -15.00
CA PRO A 116 -5.16 -7.93 -16.37
C PRO A 116 -3.96 -8.34 -17.23
N SER A 117 -4.16 -8.58 -18.53
CA SER A 117 -3.07 -8.97 -19.44
C SER A 117 -2.10 -7.83 -19.75
N ASP A 118 -2.49 -6.59 -19.47
CA ASP A 118 -1.81 -5.34 -19.80
C ASP A 118 -1.18 -4.67 -18.56
N LEU A 119 -0.65 -5.46 -17.62
CA LEU A 119 0.01 -4.94 -16.40
C LEU A 119 1.09 -3.89 -16.69
N ASP A 120 1.80 -4.01 -17.83
CA ASP A 120 2.83 -3.06 -18.24
C ASP A 120 2.25 -1.68 -18.60
N ALA A 121 1.06 -1.65 -19.21
CA ALA A 121 0.38 -0.41 -19.51
C ALA A 121 -0.10 0.27 -18.21
N ILE A 122 -0.66 -0.51 -17.28
CA ILE A 122 -1.08 -0.02 -15.96
C ILE A 122 0.12 0.52 -15.16
N HIS A 123 1.24 -0.21 -15.17
CA HIS A 123 2.49 0.23 -14.54
C HIS A 123 3.02 1.53 -15.17
N GLY A 124 2.97 1.64 -16.50
CA GLY A 124 3.32 2.86 -17.23
C GLY A 124 2.46 4.07 -16.83
N GLN A 125 1.14 3.86 -16.64
CA GLN A 125 0.24 4.90 -16.15
C GLN A 125 0.63 5.36 -14.73
N ILE A 126 0.93 4.41 -13.84
CA ILE A 126 1.42 4.72 -12.49
C ILE A 126 2.71 5.53 -12.56
N CYS A 127 3.68 5.11 -13.37
CA CYS A 127 4.94 5.84 -13.52
C CYS A 127 4.73 7.28 -14.03
N ALA A 128 3.78 7.47 -14.96
CA ALA A 128 3.47 8.78 -15.53
C ALA A 128 2.89 9.77 -14.49
N THR A 129 2.40 9.29 -13.34
CA THR A 129 1.94 10.16 -12.24
C THR A 129 3.07 10.83 -11.46
N GLY A 130 4.32 10.39 -11.66
CA GLY A 130 5.46 10.83 -10.84
C GLY A 130 5.58 10.08 -9.51
N ALA A 131 4.98 8.89 -9.39
CA ALA A 131 5.10 8.04 -8.22
C ALA A 131 6.56 7.71 -7.89
N ASP A 132 6.90 7.69 -6.60
CA ASP A 132 8.20 7.18 -6.15
C ASP A 132 8.24 5.64 -6.16
N ILE A 133 7.08 5.01 -5.92
CA ILE A 133 6.88 3.57 -5.89
C ILE A 133 5.56 3.24 -6.58
N ALA A 134 5.58 2.25 -7.48
CA ALA A 134 4.37 1.68 -8.06
C ALA A 134 3.83 0.53 -7.21
N LYS A 135 2.50 0.42 -7.06
CA LYS A 135 1.85 -0.71 -6.38
C LYS A 135 0.71 -1.28 -7.23
N ILE A 136 0.73 -2.58 -7.49
CA ILE A 136 -0.30 -3.29 -8.25
C ILE A 136 -0.73 -4.54 -7.47
N ALA A 137 -2.00 -4.64 -7.11
CA ALA A 137 -2.56 -5.81 -6.43
C ALA A 137 -3.77 -6.33 -7.19
N VAL A 138 -3.67 -7.54 -7.74
CA VAL A 138 -4.64 -8.07 -8.72
C VAL A 138 -5.11 -9.46 -8.35
N MET A 139 -6.33 -9.88 -8.70
CA MET A 139 -6.87 -11.17 -8.28
C MET A 139 -6.37 -12.32 -9.18
N ALA A 140 -5.78 -13.36 -8.59
CA ALA A 140 -5.45 -14.57 -9.34
C ALA A 140 -6.72 -15.42 -9.54
N ARG A 141 -7.04 -15.73 -10.80
CA ARG A 141 -8.06 -16.72 -11.18
C ARG A 141 -7.44 -18.05 -11.57
N ASP A 142 -6.14 -18.04 -11.89
CA ASP A 142 -5.33 -19.23 -12.14
C ASP A 142 -3.95 -19.06 -11.49
N ILE A 143 -3.30 -20.17 -11.10
CA ILE A 143 -1.96 -20.12 -10.50
C ILE A 143 -0.91 -19.51 -11.44
N THR A 144 -1.10 -19.63 -12.76
CA THR A 144 -0.21 -19.06 -13.77
C THR A 144 -0.31 -17.53 -13.86
N ASP A 145 -1.34 -16.89 -13.28
CA ASP A 145 -1.45 -15.43 -13.23
C ASP A 145 -0.25 -14.78 -12.52
N ASN A 146 0.32 -15.48 -11.53
CA ASN A 146 1.52 -15.02 -10.81
C ASN A 146 2.72 -14.82 -11.75
N LEU A 147 2.81 -15.55 -12.87
CA LEU A 147 3.91 -15.39 -13.82
C LEU A 147 3.94 -13.99 -14.43
N ARG A 148 2.77 -13.42 -14.72
CA ARG A 148 2.66 -12.06 -15.29
C ARG A 148 3.12 -11.00 -14.29
N VAL A 149 2.79 -11.17 -13.02
CA VAL A 149 3.30 -10.31 -11.94
C VAL A 149 4.82 -10.44 -11.80
N PHE A 150 5.37 -11.65 -11.88
CA PHE A 150 6.82 -11.86 -11.82
C PHE A 150 7.55 -11.27 -13.01
N ASP A 151 7.00 -11.39 -14.21
CA ASP A 151 7.60 -10.82 -15.42
C ASP A 151 7.57 -9.30 -15.39
N LEU A 152 6.48 -8.69 -14.92
CA LEU A 152 6.43 -7.26 -14.62
C LEU A 152 7.56 -6.85 -13.68
N LEU A 153 7.68 -7.50 -12.51
CA LEU A 153 8.68 -7.10 -11.50
C LEU A 153 10.13 -7.11 -12.04
N LYS A 154 10.49 -8.08 -12.88
CA LYS A 154 11.84 -8.18 -13.46
C LYS A 154 12.22 -7.02 -14.38
N GLN A 155 11.24 -6.38 -15.02
CA GLN A 155 11.49 -5.34 -16.03
C GLN A 155 11.32 -3.91 -15.50
N THR A 156 10.72 -3.75 -14.32
CA THR A 156 10.51 -2.42 -13.73
C THR A 156 11.82 -1.76 -13.31
N LYS A 157 11.96 -0.46 -13.62
CA LYS A 157 13.08 0.39 -13.14
C LYS A 157 12.70 1.18 -11.90
N LEU A 158 11.43 1.57 -11.79
CA LEU A 158 10.87 2.20 -10.59
C LEU A 158 10.67 1.12 -9.52
N PRO A 159 10.99 1.39 -8.23
CA PRO A 159 10.61 0.50 -7.15
C PRO A 159 9.14 0.11 -7.24
N THR A 160 8.87 -1.19 -7.31
CA THR A 160 7.52 -1.69 -7.60
C THR A 160 7.12 -2.78 -6.60
N VAL A 161 5.89 -2.68 -6.11
CA VAL A 161 5.19 -3.73 -5.37
C VAL A 161 4.15 -4.31 -6.32
N ALA A 162 4.25 -5.58 -6.65
CA ALA A 162 3.23 -6.25 -7.45
C ALA A 162 2.93 -7.61 -6.86
N LEU A 163 1.65 -7.94 -6.69
CA LEU A 163 1.19 -9.20 -6.13
C LEU A 163 -0.15 -9.64 -6.69
N CYS A 164 -0.37 -10.94 -6.65
CA CYS A 164 -1.66 -11.56 -6.82
C CYS A 164 -2.36 -11.74 -5.45
N MET A 165 -3.65 -11.44 -5.43
CA MET A 165 -4.58 -11.69 -4.32
C MET A 165 -5.22 -13.08 -4.46
N GLY A 166 -5.86 -13.55 -3.38
CA GLY A 166 -6.44 -14.88 -3.30
C GLY A 166 -5.42 -15.98 -3.00
N GLU A 167 -5.91 -17.18 -2.72
CA GLU A 167 -5.09 -18.35 -2.40
C GLU A 167 -4.13 -18.71 -3.55
N LEU A 168 -4.64 -18.68 -4.78
CA LEU A 168 -3.84 -18.91 -5.99
C LEU A 168 -2.71 -17.89 -6.15
N GLY A 169 -2.84 -16.69 -5.56
CA GLY A 169 -1.86 -15.62 -5.59
C GLY A 169 -0.76 -15.72 -4.53
N LEU A 170 -0.84 -16.65 -3.57
CA LEU A 170 0.06 -16.71 -2.42
C LEU A 170 1.55 -16.75 -2.82
N ILE A 171 1.87 -17.47 -3.89
CA ILE A 171 3.26 -17.61 -4.37
C ILE A 171 3.85 -16.26 -4.81
N SER A 172 3.05 -15.32 -5.34
CA SER A 172 3.53 -13.97 -5.67
C SER A 172 4.06 -13.22 -4.45
N ARG A 173 3.44 -13.43 -3.27
CA ARG A 173 3.82 -12.75 -2.02
C ARG A 173 5.10 -13.34 -1.43
N LEU A 174 5.27 -14.66 -1.54
CA LEU A 174 6.42 -15.37 -1.01
C LEU A 174 7.68 -15.16 -1.87
N LEU A 175 7.53 -15.22 -3.19
CA LEU A 175 8.67 -15.11 -4.12
C LEU A 175 8.94 -13.66 -4.57
N ALA A 176 8.15 -12.69 -4.12
CA ALA A 176 8.29 -11.28 -4.50
C ALA A 176 9.75 -10.78 -4.46
N PRO A 177 10.55 -11.04 -3.39
CA PRO A 177 11.93 -10.59 -3.32
C PRO A 177 12.84 -11.17 -4.41
N LYS A 178 12.60 -12.42 -4.84
CA LYS A 178 13.38 -13.07 -5.91
C LYS A 178 13.19 -12.37 -7.26
N PHE A 179 12.02 -11.77 -7.46
CA PHE A 179 11.66 -11.13 -8.73
C PHE A 179 11.83 -9.61 -8.72
N GLY A 180 12.35 -9.03 -7.63
CA GLY A 180 12.69 -7.60 -7.56
C GLY A 180 11.60 -6.72 -6.92
N ALA A 181 10.61 -7.30 -6.24
CA ALA A 181 9.61 -6.51 -5.53
C ALA A 181 10.25 -5.66 -4.41
N PHE A 182 9.81 -4.41 -4.32
CA PHE A 182 10.23 -3.47 -3.30
C PHE A 182 9.89 -3.98 -1.88
N LEU A 183 8.66 -4.47 -1.71
CA LEU A 183 8.21 -5.13 -0.50
C LEU A 183 7.15 -6.19 -0.79
N THR A 184 6.84 -6.99 0.23
CA THR A 184 5.67 -7.86 0.29
C THR A 184 4.88 -7.57 1.56
N PHE A 185 3.60 -7.93 1.58
CA PHE A 185 2.70 -7.68 2.70
C PHE A 185 2.45 -8.95 3.52
N ALA A 186 2.44 -8.79 4.84
CA ALA A 186 2.14 -9.80 5.84
C ALA A 186 1.12 -9.27 6.87
N SER A 187 0.63 -10.17 7.72
CA SER A 187 -0.27 -9.88 8.84
C SER A 187 0.37 -10.29 10.17
N LEU A 188 -0.05 -9.64 11.27
CA LEU A 188 0.36 -10.05 12.62
C LEU A 188 -0.24 -11.41 13.00
N ASP A 189 -1.52 -11.57 12.67
CA ASP A 189 -2.30 -12.77 12.98
C ASP A 189 -2.63 -13.54 11.71
N LYS A 190 -3.11 -14.79 11.86
CA LYS A 190 -3.63 -15.56 10.73
C LYS A 190 -4.86 -14.85 10.16
N GLY A 191 -4.82 -14.59 8.85
CA GLY A 191 -5.97 -14.12 8.07
C GLY A 191 -6.90 -15.25 7.67
#